data_AF-A0A960KAG1-F1
#
_entry.id   AF-A0A960KAG1-F1
#
_cell.length_a   1.000
_cell.length_b   1.000
_cell.length_c   1.000
_cell.angle_alpha   90.00
_cell.angle_beta   90.00
_cell.angle_gamma   90.00
#
_symmetry.space_group_name_H-M   'P 1'
#
loop_
_entity.id
_entity.type
_entity.pdbx_description
1 polymer ?
#
loop_
_entity_poly.entity_id
_entity_poly.type
_entity_poly.pdbx_seq_one_letter_code
_entity_poly.pdbx_strand_id
1 'polypeptide(L)' 'MPAPAPDYVPGHGLLAGKTVVVTAAAGTGIGSAVARKAIEEGATVLISDFHERRLGETADRLLEETGTRP' A
#
# COMPACT_ATOMS: atom_id res chain seq x y z
N MET A 1 3.39 8.83 -31.52
CA MET A 1 4.07 8.88 -30.21
C MET A 1 2.99 8.85 -29.14
N PRO A 2 2.98 7.88 -28.21
CA PRO A 2 2.05 7.93 -27.09
C PRO A 2 2.38 9.10 -26.16
N ALA A 3 1.35 9.67 -25.53
CA ALA A 3 1.54 10.67 -24.49
C ALA A 3 2.29 10.05 -23.29
N PRO A 4 3.08 10.84 -22.54
CA PRO A 4 3.74 10.34 -21.33
C PRO A 4 2.71 9.90 -20.28
N ALA A 5 3.13 9.00 -19.38
CA ALA A 5 2.30 8.59 -18.26
C ALA A 5 2.02 9.81 -17.35
N PRO A 6 0.81 9.92 -16.77
CA PRO A 6 0.52 10.97 -15.80
C PRO A 6 1.39 10.86 -14.55
N ASP A 7 1.59 11.99 -13.89
CA ASP A 7 2.25 12.02 -12.58
C ASP A 7 1.43 11.25 -11.53
N TYR A 8 2.13 10.67 -10.55
CA TYR A 8 1.49 10.00 -9.44
C TYR A 8 0.74 10.99 -8.56
N VAL A 9 -0.51 10.66 -8.21
CA VAL A 9 -1.36 11.51 -7.38
C VAL A 9 -1.09 11.20 -5.89
N PRO A 10 -0.65 12.18 -5.08
CA PRO A 10 -0.42 11.98 -3.65
C PRO A 10 -1.73 11.69 -2.89
N GLY A 11 -1.61 11.29 -1.62
CA GLY A 11 -2.76 11.10 -0.74
C GLY A 11 -3.42 12.44 -0.36
N HIS A 12 -4.73 12.42 -0.10
CA HIS A 12 -5.52 13.59 0.31
C HIS A 12 -6.09 13.47 1.74
N GLY A 13 -5.75 12.40 2.46
CA GLY A 13 -6.25 12.15 3.81
C GLY A 13 -7.65 11.56 3.86
N LEU A 14 -8.11 10.91 2.78
CA LEU A 14 -9.49 10.40 2.67
C LEU A 14 -9.79 9.26 3.67
N LEU A 15 -8.75 8.62 4.20
CA LEU A 15 -8.85 7.52 5.16
C LEU A 15 -8.22 7.86 6.51
N ALA A 16 -7.98 9.15 6.78
CA ALA A 16 -7.41 9.60 8.03
C ALA A 16 -8.20 9.08 9.25
N GLY A 17 -7.49 8.43 10.18
CA GLY A 17 -8.07 7.87 11.40
C GLY A 17 -8.92 6.61 11.19
N LYS A 18 -8.85 5.97 10.01
CA LYS A 18 -9.48 4.68 9.74
C LYS A 18 -8.48 3.53 9.85
N THR A 19 -8.98 2.37 10.25
CA THR A 19 -8.22 1.12 10.17
C THR A 19 -8.69 0.33 8.95
N VAL A 20 -7.75 -0.10 8.11
CA VAL A 20 -8.03 -0.81 6.85
C VAL A 20 -7.33 -2.17 6.86
N VAL A 21 -8.08 -3.22 6.55
CA VAL A 21 -7.52 -4.58 6.37
C VAL A 21 -7.48 -4.89 4.87
N VAL A 22 -6.30 -5.24 4.36
CA VAL A 22 -6.10 -5.61 2.96
C VAL A 22 -5.60 -7.05 2.87
N THR A 23 -6.40 -7.91 2.23
CA THR A 23 -6.05 -9.32 2.01
C THR A 23 -5.37 -9.52 0.65
N ALA A 24 -4.71 -10.67 0.47
CA ALA A 24 -3.96 -11.01 -0.75
C ALA A 24 -2.94 -9.92 -1.15
N ALA A 25 -2.25 -9.38 -0.14
CA ALA A 25 -1.41 -8.20 -0.28
C ALA A 25 0.06 -8.50 -0.56
N ALA A 26 0.50 -9.77 -0.65
CA ALA A 26 1.92 -10.07 -0.78
C ALA A 26 2.46 -9.91 -2.21
N GLY A 27 3.61 -9.24 -2.33
CA GLY A 27 4.34 -8.98 -3.57
C GLY A 27 3.70 -7.92 -4.46
N THR A 28 3.66 -8.17 -5.75
CA THR A 28 3.09 -7.26 -6.75
C THR A 28 1.59 -7.51 -6.93
N GLY A 29 0.82 -6.45 -7.21
CA GLY A 29 -0.60 -6.55 -7.54
C GLY A 29 -1.47 -5.50 -6.86
N ILE A 30 -2.79 -5.66 -7.01
CA ILE A 30 -3.77 -4.70 -6.49
C ILE A 30 -3.75 -4.64 -4.96
N GLY A 31 -3.58 -5.78 -4.27
CA GLY A 31 -3.54 -5.82 -2.80
C GLY A 31 -2.45 -4.90 -2.22
N SER A 32 -1.20 -5.03 -2.70
CA SER A 32 -0.12 -4.17 -2.23
C SER A 32 -0.24 -2.71 -2.68
N ALA A 33 -0.80 -2.46 -3.87
CA ALA A 33 -1.09 -1.11 -4.35
C ALA A 33 -2.17 -0.41 -3.49
N VAL A 34 -3.21 -1.14 -3.09
CA VAL A 34 -4.27 -0.64 -2.19
C VAL A 34 -3.71 -0.37 -0.80
N ALA A 35 -2.88 -1.26 -0.26
CA ALA A 35 -2.23 -1.05 1.04
C ALA A 35 -1.38 0.23 1.04
N ARG A 36 -0.57 0.44 0.00
CA ARG A 36 0.19 1.68 -0.19
C ARG A 36 -0.71 2.91 -0.20
N LYS A 37 -1.73 2.91 -1.06
CA LYS A 37 -2.61 4.08 -1.18
C LYS A 37 -3.37 4.35 0.12
N ALA A 38 -3.79 3.31 0.84
CA ALA A 38 -4.47 3.46 2.13
C ALA A 38 -3.56 4.13 3.18
N ILE A 39 -2.26 3.77 3.21
CA ILE A 39 -1.28 4.44 4.08
C ILE A 39 -1.11 5.92 3.68
N GLU A 40 -0.93 6.20 2.38
CA GLU A 40 -0.81 7.57 1.88
C GLU A 40 -2.05 8.44 2.18
N GLU A 41 -3.23 7.82 2.24
CA GLU A 41 -4.48 8.47 2.64
C GLU A 41 -4.67 8.58 4.17
N GLY A 42 -3.67 8.20 4.96
CA GLY A 42 -3.65 8.39 6.43
C GLY A 42 -4.31 7.27 7.24
N ALA A 43 -4.52 6.09 6.66
CA ALA A 43 -5.07 4.94 7.36
C ALA A 43 -4.01 4.19 8.20
N THR A 44 -4.46 3.56 9.28
CA THR A 44 -3.73 2.45 9.92
C THR A 44 -4.04 1.17 9.15
N VAL A 45 -3.04 0.56 8.52
CA VAL A 45 -3.25 -0.58 7.60
C VAL A 45 -2.75 -1.87 8.23
N LEU A 46 -3.48 -2.96 8.02
CA LEU A 46 -3.05 -4.33 8.25
C LEU A 46 -3.09 -5.08 6.92
N ILE A 47 -2.03 -5.81 6.60
CA ILE A 47 -1.96 -6.66 5.40
C ILE A 47 -1.97 -8.15 5.75
N SER A 48 -2.64 -8.96 4.93
CA SER A 48 -2.61 -10.42 5.06
C SER A 48 -2.42 -11.11 3.72
N ASP A 49 -1.75 -12.27 3.77
CA ASP A 49 -1.53 -13.13 2.62
C ASP A 49 -1.15 -14.54 3.10
N PHE A 50 -1.25 -15.53 2.22
CA PHE A 50 -0.80 -16.90 2.48
C PHE A 50 0.74 -17.03 2.45
N HIS A 51 1.42 -16.19 1.68
CA HIS A 51 2.88 -16.26 1.52
C HIS A 51 3.63 -15.38 2.53
N GLU A 52 3.96 -15.94 3.69
CA GLU A 52 4.63 -15.26 4.80
C GLU A 52 5.87 -14.46 4.39
N ARG A 53 6.81 -15.08 3.67
CA ARG A 53 8.04 -14.39 3.21
C ARG A 53 7.72 -13.16 2.36
N ARG A 54 6.84 -13.31 1.35
CA ARG A 54 6.46 -12.21 0.45
C ARG A 54 5.65 -11.14 1.18
N LEU A 55 4.90 -11.52 2.21
CA LEU A 55 4.16 -10.58 3.05
C LEU A 55 5.12 -9.68 3.83
N GLY A 56 6.14 -10.27 4.46
CA GLY A 56 7.21 -9.52 5.13
C GLY A 56 7.94 -8.57 4.19
N GLU A 57 8.36 -9.06 3.02
CA GLU A 57 8.98 -8.24 1.97
C GLU A 57 8.08 -7.07 1.52
N THR A 58 6.76 -7.27 1.52
CA THR A 58 5.81 -6.21 1.18
C THR A 58 5.66 -5.19 2.29
N ALA A 59 5.59 -5.63 3.55
CA ALA A 59 5.57 -4.73 4.69
C ALA A 59 6.81 -3.83 4.73
N ASP A 60 7.98 -4.40 4.48
CA ASP A 60 9.25 -3.67 4.49
C ASP A 60 9.34 -2.71 3.30
N ARG A 61 8.91 -3.12 2.10
CA ARG A 61 8.81 -2.23 0.94
C ARG A 61 7.85 -1.06 1.18
N LEU A 62 6.70 -1.31 1.81
CA LEU A 62 5.75 -0.24 2.15
C LEU A 62 6.35 0.74 3.17
N LEU A 63 7.10 0.24 4.15
CA LEU A 63 7.86 1.11 5.06
C LEU A 63 8.84 2.01 4.31
N GLU A 64 9.59 1.48 3.34
CA GLU A 64 10.51 2.28 2.52
C GLU A 64 9.79 3.32 1.65
N GLU A 65 8.67 2.93 1.02
CA GLU A 65 7.93 3.78 0.09
C GLU A 65 7.10 4.87 0.78
N THR A 66 6.55 4.60 1.97
CA THR A 66 5.56 5.47 2.63
C THR A 66 5.94 5.88 4.05
N GLY A 67 7.05 5.37 4.60
CA GLY A 67 7.48 5.64 5.97
C GLY A 67 6.64 4.94 7.05
N THR A 68 5.74 4.02 6.67
CA THR A 68 4.89 3.28 7.62
C THR A 68 4.88 1.80 7.28
N ARG A 69 5.17 0.97 8.28
CA ARG A 69 5.04 -0.48 8.17
C ARG A 69 3.63 -0.90 8.60
N PRO A 70 2.83 -1.53 7.73
CA PRO A 70 1.51 -2.08 8.07
C PRO A 70 1.61 -3.37 8.90
#